data_AF-A0A7Y9WRT5-F1
#
_entry.id   AF-A0A7Y9WRT5-F1
#
_cell.length_a   1.000
_cell.length_b   1.000
_cell.length_c   1.000
_cell.angle_alpha   90.00
_cell.angle_beta   90.00
_cell.angle_gamma   90.00
#
_symmetry.space_group_name_H-M   'P 1'
#
loop_
_entity.id
_entity.type
_entity.pdbx_description
1 polymer ?
#
loop_
_entity_poly.entity_id
_entity_poly.type
_entity_poly.pdbx_seq_one_letter_code
_entity_poly.pdbx_strand_id
1 'polypeptide(L)'
;MKLQHHLGGVENLGPVNVETRVFVEPWERRIFGIHTAMMAESNHLGDALPAYPIKTLPTAFNSTWTWASLRTGAEDMQPFEYFKYRYYEKWLMGISQFFVDQGYITAAELAERTSLYRANPLAPLPEKTSDPIRAQIDAYLEKGDSGYHEPRAPARFSNGETVQIADPEAVDHTRLPGYLRCKTGKVVEVYPGTFSYFVSTGVDGIGEPMAVYRVAFDAADIWGEGKSEPHTTIYADLYEAYLQATV
;
A
#
# COMPACT_ATOMS: atom_id res chain seq x y z
N MET A 1 10.22 -12.95 -7.76
CA MET A 1 9.26 -12.07 -7.05
C MET A 1 8.64 -12.85 -5.90
N LYS A 2 8.12 -12.16 -4.89
CA LYS A 2 7.44 -12.80 -3.74
C LYS A 2 6.09 -13.37 -4.20
N LEU A 3 5.58 -14.40 -3.54
CA LEU A 3 4.26 -14.99 -3.85
C LEU A 3 3.13 -13.94 -3.77
N GLN A 4 3.27 -12.99 -2.85
CA GLN A 4 2.39 -11.86 -2.63
C GLN A 4 2.26 -10.94 -3.86
N HIS A 5 3.23 -10.95 -4.77
CA HIS A 5 3.20 -10.19 -6.04
C HIS A 5 2.43 -10.91 -7.14
N HIS A 6 2.08 -12.19 -6.94
CA HIS A 6 1.45 -13.09 -7.91
C HIS A 6 0.09 -13.64 -7.44
N LEU A 7 -0.64 -12.90 -6.61
CA LEU A 7 -1.94 -13.36 -6.10
C LEU A 7 -3.03 -13.42 -7.18
N GLY A 8 -2.96 -12.55 -8.20
CA GLY A 8 -3.87 -12.56 -9.33
C GLY A 8 -3.66 -13.80 -10.20
N GLY A 9 -4.73 -14.57 -10.43
CA GLY A 9 -4.68 -15.81 -11.21
C GLY A 9 -4.35 -17.08 -10.40
N VAL A 10 -4.18 -16.98 -9.08
CA VAL A 10 -4.01 -18.18 -8.23
C VAL A 10 -5.33 -18.94 -8.15
N GLU A 11 -5.30 -20.20 -8.58
CA GLU A 11 -6.45 -21.10 -8.59
C GLU A 11 -6.55 -21.89 -7.26
N ASN A 12 -7.72 -22.48 -7.00
CA ASN A 12 -7.94 -23.43 -5.90
C ASN A 12 -7.77 -22.87 -4.47
N LEU A 13 -8.06 -21.59 -4.25
CA LEU A 13 -8.05 -20.97 -2.90
C LEU A 13 -9.33 -21.22 -2.08
N GLY A 14 -10.30 -21.93 -2.65
CA GLY A 14 -11.62 -22.14 -2.05
C GLY A 14 -12.63 -21.03 -2.42
N PRO A 15 -13.88 -21.15 -1.96
CA PRO A 15 -14.93 -20.17 -2.26
C PRO A 15 -14.67 -18.84 -1.54
N VAL A 16 -15.21 -17.76 -2.10
CA VAL A 16 -15.21 -16.44 -1.45
C VAL A 16 -16.05 -16.52 -0.17
N ASN A 17 -15.46 -16.13 0.96
CA ASN A 17 -16.15 -15.99 2.24
C ASN A 17 -16.32 -14.50 2.58
N VAL A 18 -17.51 -13.95 2.37
CA VAL A 18 -17.79 -12.52 2.52
C VAL A 18 -18.12 -12.19 3.98
N GLU A 19 -17.31 -11.33 4.60
CA GLU A 19 -17.58 -10.70 5.89
C GLU A 19 -17.94 -9.24 5.67
N THR A 20 -19.11 -8.80 6.13
CA THR A 20 -19.63 -7.45 5.88
C THR A 20 -19.47 -6.50 7.06
N ARG A 21 -19.09 -7.00 8.24
CA ARG A 21 -18.78 -6.15 9.40
C ARG A 21 -17.50 -5.38 9.13
N VAL A 22 -17.53 -4.06 9.37
CA VAL A 22 -16.36 -3.18 9.25
C VAL A 22 -15.22 -3.63 10.17
N PHE A 23 -15.58 -4.04 11.38
CA PHE A 23 -14.69 -4.66 12.36
C PHE A 23 -15.37 -5.89 12.94
N VAL A 24 -14.71 -7.04 12.86
CA VAL A 24 -15.17 -8.30 13.43
C VAL A 24 -14.92 -8.32 14.94
N GLU A 25 -13.81 -7.74 15.37
CA GLU A 25 -13.37 -7.71 16.76
C GLU A 25 -12.99 -6.28 17.22
N PRO A 26 -13.14 -5.96 18.52
CA PRO A 26 -12.79 -4.63 19.04
C PRO A 26 -11.32 -4.22 18.82
N TRP A 27 -10.39 -5.18 18.77
CA TRP A 27 -8.97 -4.90 18.54
C TRP A 27 -8.69 -4.43 17.12
N GLU A 28 -9.51 -4.83 16.14
CA GLU A 28 -9.37 -4.40 14.74
C GLU A 28 -9.61 -2.89 14.62
N ARG A 29 -10.63 -2.37 15.32
CA ARG A 29 -10.88 -0.93 15.43
C ARG A 29 -9.68 -0.19 16.04
N ARG A 30 -9.01 -0.79 17.03
CA ARG A 30 -7.83 -0.20 17.66
C ARG A 30 -6.65 -0.15 16.69
N ILE A 31 -6.40 -1.22 15.95
CA ILE A 31 -5.32 -1.27 14.95
C ILE A 31 -5.56 -0.28 13.82
N PHE A 32 -6.80 -0.15 13.35
CA PHE A 32 -7.18 0.89 12.40
C PHE A 32 -6.91 2.30 12.96
N GLY A 33 -7.28 2.54 14.22
CA GLY A 33 -7.03 3.82 14.90
C GLY A 33 -5.53 4.14 15.04
N ILE A 34 -4.70 3.16 15.43
CA ILE A 34 -3.24 3.31 15.51
C ILE A 34 -2.67 3.64 14.14
N HIS A 35 -3.03 2.88 13.11
CA HIS A 35 -2.57 3.11 11.75
C HIS A 35 -2.95 4.52 11.24
N THR A 36 -4.18 4.95 11.51
CA THR A 36 -4.67 6.27 11.12
C THR A 36 -3.91 7.39 11.83
N ALA A 37 -3.62 7.24 13.13
CA ALA A 37 -2.80 8.19 13.88
C ALA A 37 -1.38 8.28 13.29
N MET A 38 -0.74 7.14 13.01
CA MET A 38 0.59 7.11 12.37
C MET A 38 0.61 7.84 11.02
N MET A 39 -0.41 7.64 10.18
CA MET A 39 -0.51 8.33 8.90
C MET A 39 -0.71 9.84 9.10
N ALA A 40 -1.62 10.25 9.98
CA ALA A 40 -1.93 11.66 10.22
C ALA A 40 -0.79 12.44 10.88
N GLU A 41 0.12 11.76 11.58
CA GLU A 41 1.30 12.32 12.26
C GLU A 41 2.59 12.17 11.43
N SER A 42 2.51 11.59 10.23
CA SER A 42 3.65 11.26 9.38
C SER A 42 4.47 12.49 8.98
N ASN A 43 5.80 12.40 9.11
CA ASN A 43 6.74 13.52 8.93
C ASN A 43 6.56 14.27 7.60
N HIS A 44 6.41 13.53 6.49
CA HIS A 44 6.33 14.08 5.14
C HIS A 44 5.12 15.01 4.92
N LEU A 45 4.10 14.95 5.76
CA LEU A 45 2.86 15.71 5.56
C LEU A 45 3.04 17.23 5.64
N GLY A 46 4.19 17.73 6.13
CA GLY A 46 4.54 19.15 6.06
C GLY A 46 4.67 19.68 4.63
N ASP A 47 5.02 18.81 3.68
CA ASP A 47 5.21 19.14 2.25
C ASP A 47 4.17 18.43 1.35
N ALA A 48 3.16 17.78 1.94
CA ALA A 48 2.10 17.08 1.22
C ALA A 48 1.07 18.03 0.60
N LEU A 49 0.12 17.46 -0.16
CA LEU A 49 -1.01 18.17 -0.75
C LEU A 49 -2.33 17.61 -0.17
N PRO A 50 -3.04 18.36 0.70
CA PRO A 50 -2.65 19.65 1.28
C PRO A 50 -1.51 19.51 2.32
N ALA A 51 -0.83 20.61 2.61
CA ALA A 51 0.20 20.63 3.66
C ALA A 51 -0.44 20.63 5.06
N TYR A 52 0.16 19.90 5.98
CA TYR A 52 -0.29 19.76 7.36
C TYR A 52 0.70 20.42 8.36
N PRO A 53 0.22 20.89 9.52
CA PRO A 53 1.04 21.59 10.51
C PRO A 53 1.91 20.65 11.38
N ILE A 54 2.57 19.65 10.76
CA ILE A 54 3.35 18.61 11.46
C ILE A 54 4.45 19.20 12.35
N LYS A 55 5.13 20.26 11.88
CA LYS A 55 6.22 20.92 12.62
C LYS A 55 5.80 21.48 13.99
N THR A 56 4.50 21.77 14.16
CA THR A 56 3.94 22.32 15.39
C THR A 56 3.05 21.32 16.14
N LEU A 57 2.86 20.11 15.60
CA LEU A 57 2.04 19.09 16.22
C LEU A 57 2.77 18.53 17.45
N PRO A 58 2.09 18.36 18.61
CA PRO A 58 2.72 17.86 19.83
C PRO A 58 2.85 16.33 19.80
N THR A 59 3.43 15.79 18.73
CA THR A 59 3.66 14.36 18.54
C THR A 59 5.12 14.00 18.84
N ALA A 60 5.33 12.76 19.27
CA ALA A 60 6.65 12.15 19.33
C ALA A 60 6.99 11.37 18.05
N PHE A 61 6.02 11.19 17.15
CA PHE A 61 6.19 10.50 15.88
C PHE A 61 6.97 11.39 14.92
N ASN A 62 8.13 10.92 14.45
CA ASN A 62 9.04 11.66 13.56
C ASN A 62 9.44 10.88 12.31
N SER A 63 8.87 9.69 12.12
CA SER A 63 9.09 8.84 10.96
C SER A 63 8.10 9.15 9.84
N THR A 64 8.43 8.70 8.63
CA THR A 64 7.47 8.65 7.52
C THR A 64 6.75 7.30 7.54
N TRP A 65 5.43 7.35 7.61
CA TRP A 65 4.55 6.21 7.45
C TRP A 65 3.43 6.55 6.47
N THR A 66 3.25 5.70 5.46
CA THR A 66 2.19 5.84 4.45
C THR A 66 1.55 4.48 4.15
N TRP A 67 0.53 4.46 3.29
CA TRP A 67 -0.01 3.20 2.77
C TRP A 67 1.04 2.33 2.07
N ALA A 68 2.08 2.93 1.48
CA ALA A 68 3.19 2.18 0.88
C ALA A 68 4.03 1.45 1.93
N SER A 69 4.26 2.08 3.09
CA SER A 69 4.94 1.44 4.22
C SER A 69 4.18 0.21 4.71
N LEU A 70 2.86 0.33 4.90
CA LEU A 70 2.01 -0.79 5.32
C LEU A 70 2.03 -1.94 4.29
N ARG A 71 1.95 -1.63 2.98
CA ARG A 71 2.02 -2.64 1.91
C ARG A 71 3.37 -3.34 1.88
N THR A 72 4.46 -2.59 1.99
CA THR A 72 5.82 -3.15 2.06
C THR A 72 5.93 -4.13 3.22
N GLY A 73 5.46 -3.75 4.43
CA GLY A 73 5.46 -4.66 5.58
C GLY A 73 4.60 -5.90 5.40
N ALA A 74 3.42 -5.78 4.78
CA ALA A 74 2.57 -6.94 4.49
C ALA A 74 3.18 -7.89 3.44
N GLU A 75 3.91 -7.36 2.47
CA GLU A 75 4.63 -8.13 1.46
C GLU A 75 5.87 -8.83 2.03
N ASP A 76 6.46 -8.30 3.09
CA ASP A 76 7.63 -8.89 3.76
C ASP A 76 7.30 -10.07 4.68
N MET A 77 6.01 -10.29 4.98
CA MET A 77 5.55 -11.44 5.73
C MET A 77 5.99 -12.76 5.09
N GLN A 78 6.12 -13.81 5.90
CA GLN A 78 6.30 -15.15 5.37
C GLN A 78 5.09 -15.50 4.45
N PRO A 79 5.32 -15.99 3.21
CA PRO A 79 4.24 -16.17 2.24
C PRO A 79 3.03 -17.00 2.70
N PHE A 80 3.22 -18.05 3.50
CA PHE A 80 2.11 -18.87 4.01
C PHE A 80 1.37 -18.19 5.16
N GLU A 81 2.07 -17.39 5.97
CA GLU A 81 1.45 -16.54 6.99
C GLU A 81 0.53 -15.49 6.37
N TYR A 82 0.88 -14.94 5.21
CA TYR A 82 0.01 -14.01 4.48
C TYR A 82 -1.36 -14.61 4.15
N PHE A 83 -1.45 -15.90 3.84
CA PHE A 83 -2.75 -16.56 3.58
C PHE A 83 -3.45 -17.02 4.85
N LYS A 84 -2.70 -17.24 5.94
CA LYS A 84 -3.23 -17.73 7.22
C LYS A 84 -3.90 -16.64 8.04
N TYR A 85 -3.32 -15.44 8.07
CA TYR A 85 -3.73 -14.37 8.97
C TYR A 85 -4.86 -13.49 8.39
N ARG A 86 -5.76 -13.04 9.27
CA ARG A 86 -6.81 -12.07 8.98
C ARG A 86 -6.22 -10.71 8.60
N TYR A 87 -7.03 -9.89 7.94
CA TYR A 87 -6.60 -8.60 7.40
C TYR A 87 -5.85 -7.71 8.42
N TYR A 88 -6.46 -7.45 9.58
CA TYR A 88 -5.85 -6.60 10.60
C TYR A 88 -4.73 -7.27 11.40
N GLU A 89 -4.58 -8.60 11.34
CA GLU A 89 -3.44 -9.29 11.95
C GLU A 89 -2.16 -8.96 11.18
N LYS A 90 -2.26 -8.85 9.84
CA LYS A 90 -1.15 -8.41 8.98
C LYS A 90 -0.71 -6.98 9.33
N TRP A 91 -1.68 -6.11 9.61
CA TRP A 91 -1.40 -4.73 10.02
C TRP A 91 -0.72 -4.70 11.38
N LEU A 92 -1.23 -5.46 12.35
CA LEU A 92 -0.66 -5.56 13.69
C LEU A 92 0.82 -5.96 13.63
N MET A 93 1.17 -6.96 12.80
CA MET A 93 2.55 -7.40 12.63
C MET A 93 3.44 -6.30 12.05
N GLY A 94 3.06 -5.71 10.90
CA GLY A 94 3.85 -4.67 10.25
C GLY A 94 4.02 -3.41 11.10
N ILE A 95 2.95 -2.97 11.77
CA ILE A 95 2.98 -1.81 12.67
C ILE A 95 3.85 -2.08 13.89
N SER A 96 3.72 -3.26 14.52
CA SER A 96 4.52 -3.60 15.70
C SER A 96 6.01 -3.66 15.37
N GLN A 97 6.37 -4.30 14.25
CA GLN A 97 7.75 -4.40 13.81
C GLN A 97 8.33 -3.01 13.49
N PHE A 98 7.56 -2.15 12.81
CA PHE A 98 7.97 -0.78 12.53
C PHE A 98 8.30 0.02 13.80
N PHE A 99 7.44 -0.04 14.83
CA PHE A 99 7.71 0.69 16.09
C PHE A 99 8.99 0.21 16.79
N VAL A 100 9.31 -1.09 16.68
CA VAL A 100 10.56 -1.66 17.19
C VAL A 100 11.76 -1.21 16.36
N ASP A 101 11.67 -1.31 15.03
CA ASP A 101 12.77 -0.97 14.11
C ASP A 101 13.13 0.51 14.16
N GLN A 102 12.13 1.39 14.33
CA GLN A 102 12.33 2.83 14.47
C GLN A 102 12.70 3.25 15.90
N GLY A 103 12.74 2.31 16.85
CA GLY A 103 13.17 2.57 18.23
C GLY A 103 12.18 3.34 19.09
N TYR A 104 10.90 3.42 18.70
CA TYR A 104 9.85 4.03 19.54
C TYR A 104 9.52 3.18 20.77
N ILE A 105 9.62 1.85 20.62
CA ILE A 105 9.48 0.87 21.70
C ILE A 105 10.56 -0.20 21.53
N THR A 106 10.89 -0.90 22.61
CA THR A 106 11.77 -2.08 22.50
C THR A 106 10.96 -3.36 22.34
N ALA A 107 11.56 -4.40 21.74
CA ALA A 107 10.95 -5.72 21.69
C ALA A 107 10.63 -6.29 23.08
N ALA A 108 11.47 -5.98 24.08
CA ALA A 108 11.26 -6.37 25.47
C ALA A 108 10.04 -5.67 26.08
N GLU A 109 9.89 -4.36 25.86
CA GLU A 109 8.73 -3.59 26.32
C GLU A 109 7.43 -4.11 25.70
N LEU A 110 7.44 -4.38 24.39
CA LEU A 110 6.28 -4.94 23.69
C LEU A 110 5.92 -6.34 24.25
N ALA A 111 6.91 -7.20 24.50
CA ALA A 111 6.71 -8.52 25.06
C ALA A 111 6.17 -8.48 26.51
N GLU A 112 6.68 -7.56 27.33
CA GLU A 112 6.21 -7.33 28.70
C GLU A 112 4.74 -6.87 28.70
N ARG A 113 4.41 -5.84 27.90
CA ARG A 113 3.03 -5.32 27.78
C ARG A 113 2.08 -6.38 27.24
N THR A 114 2.51 -7.16 26.25
CA THR A 114 1.74 -8.29 25.70
C THR A 114 1.46 -9.33 26.79
N SER A 115 2.45 -9.67 27.61
CA SER A 115 2.28 -10.64 28.70
C SER A 115 1.34 -10.12 29.79
N LEU A 116 1.44 -8.83 30.12
CA LEU A 116 0.56 -8.17 31.08
C LEU A 116 -0.90 -8.20 30.63
N TYR A 117 -1.21 -7.78 29.39
CA TYR A 117 -2.59 -7.76 28.90
C TYR A 117 -3.12 -9.17 28.57
N ARG A 118 -2.24 -10.14 28.30
CA ARG A 118 -2.65 -11.55 28.21
C ARG A 118 -3.08 -12.10 29.56
N ALA A 119 -2.34 -11.80 30.63
CA ALA A 119 -2.69 -12.21 31.99
C ALA A 119 -3.89 -11.44 32.55
N ASN A 120 -4.04 -10.17 32.16
CA ASN A 120 -5.09 -9.27 32.63
C ASN A 120 -5.77 -8.55 31.46
N PRO A 121 -6.68 -9.21 30.71
CA PRO A 121 -7.30 -8.63 29.51
C PRO A 121 -8.11 -7.36 29.74
N LEU A 122 -8.56 -7.14 30.97
CA LEU A 122 -9.34 -5.98 31.40
C LEU A 122 -8.51 -4.93 32.14
N ALA A 123 -7.17 -5.08 32.18
CA ALA A 123 -6.31 -4.05 32.74
C ALA A 123 -6.55 -2.70 32.03
N PRO A 124 -6.61 -1.58 32.77
CA PRO A 124 -6.85 -0.28 32.16
C PRO A 124 -5.73 0.08 31.17
N LEU A 125 -6.09 0.89 30.17
CA LEU A 125 -5.12 1.47 29.24
C LEU A 125 -4.64 2.81 29.77
N PRO A 126 -3.42 3.25 29.40
CA PRO A 126 -2.99 4.61 29.66
C PRO A 126 -3.96 5.62 29.04
N GLU A 127 -4.37 6.62 29.82
CA GLU A 127 -5.20 7.73 29.33
C GLU A 127 -4.29 8.91 28.96
N LYS A 128 -4.25 9.22 27.67
CA LYS A 128 -3.53 10.40 27.13
C LYS A 128 -4.35 11.00 26.00
N THR A 129 -4.87 12.20 26.22
CA THR A 129 -5.65 12.94 25.23
C THR A 129 -4.81 14.08 24.64
N SER A 130 -5.09 14.42 23.38
CA SER A 130 -4.46 15.54 22.68
C SER A 130 -5.42 16.08 21.63
N ASP A 131 -6.02 17.24 21.89
CA ASP A 131 -6.93 17.89 20.95
C ASP A 131 -6.24 18.28 19.62
N PRO A 132 -4.97 18.75 19.61
CA PRO A 132 -4.26 18.99 18.36
C PRO A 132 -4.08 17.73 17.51
N ILE A 133 -3.75 16.58 18.12
CA ILE A 133 -3.61 15.31 17.40
C ILE A 133 -4.97 14.84 16.89
N ARG A 134 -6.04 14.99 17.67
CA ARG A 134 -7.41 14.68 17.22
C ARG A 134 -7.78 15.48 15.98
N ALA A 135 -7.63 16.80 16.03
CA ALA A 135 -7.95 17.69 14.92
C ALA A 135 -7.10 17.36 13.67
N GLN A 136 -5.84 16.97 13.86
CA GLN A 136 -4.97 16.51 12.78
C GLN A 136 -5.46 15.20 12.15
N ILE A 137 -5.88 14.22 12.95
CA ILE A 137 -6.46 12.97 12.46
C ILE A 137 -7.73 13.23 11.66
N ASP A 138 -8.64 14.06 12.18
CA ASP A 138 -9.89 14.41 11.50
C ASP A 138 -9.59 15.09 10.14
N ALA A 139 -8.68 16.08 10.13
CA ALA A 139 -8.27 16.75 8.91
C ALA A 139 -7.57 15.82 7.90
N TYR A 140 -6.79 14.85 8.36
CA TYR A 140 -6.16 13.85 7.50
C TYR A 140 -7.19 12.93 6.86
N LEU A 141 -8.16 12.43 7.64
CA LEU A 141 -9.22 11.56 7.13
C LEU A 141 -10.13 12.28 6.12
N GLU A 142 -10.37 13.58 6.31
CA GLU A 142 -11.21 14.37 5.40
C GLU A 142 -10.48 14.77 4.11
N LYS A 143 -9.21 15.15 4.19
CA LYS A 143 -8.48 15.78 3.08
C LYS A 143 -7.52 14.84 2.35
N GLY A 144 -7.08 13.77 3.02
CA GLY A 144 -6.16 12.76 2.48
C GLY A 144 -4.74 13.27 2.22
N ASP A 145 -3.91 12.39 1.68
CA ASP A 145 -2.53 12.65 1.30
C ASP A 145 -2.36 12.34 -0.19
N SER A 146 -2.48 13.38 -1.01
CA SER A 146 -2.43 13.24 -2.46
C SER A 146 -0.99 13.05 -2.93
N GLY A 147 -0.73 11.95 -3.64
CA GLY A 147 0.55 11.73 -4.32
C GLY A 147 0.72 12.54 -5.61
N TYR A 148 -0.18 13.46 -5.94
CA TYR A 148 -0.13 14.24 -7.17
C TYR A 148 1.00 15.28 -7.18
N HIS A 149 1.66 15.39 -8.34
CA HIS A 149 2.63 16.43 -8.65
C HIS A 149 2.40 16.97 -10.07
N GLU A 150 2.59 18.28 -10.23
CA GLU A 150 2.64 18.91 -11.54
C GLU A 150 3.71 18.24 -12.42
N PRO A 151 3.38 17.89 -13.68
CA PRO A 151 4.30 17.16 -14.54
C PRO A 151 5.49 18.05 -14.93
N ARG A 152 6.71 17.53 -14.73
CA ARG A 152 7.96 18.23 -15.10
C ARG A 152 8.39 17.96 -16.55
N ALA A 153 7.85 16.92 -17.16
CA ALA A 153 8.08 16.52 -18.55
C ALA A 153 6.80 15.92 -19.14
N PRO A 154 6.64 15.90 -20.48
CA PRO A 154 5.56 15.17 -21.12
C PRO A 154 5.61 13.68 -20.78
N ALA A 155 4.43 13.07 -20.63
CA ALA A 155 4.30 11.61 -20.53
C ALA A 155 4.90 10.92 -21.77
N ARG A 156 5.59 9.80 -21.56
CA ARG A 156 6.29 9.06 -22.61
C ARG A 156 5.35 8.36 -23.59
N PHE A 157 4.21 7.88 -23.09
CA PHE A 157 3.18 7.18 -23.87
C PHE A 157 1.89 8.00 -23.98
N SER A 158 1.12 7.74 -25.04
CA SER A 158 -0.14 8.44 -25.33
C SER A 158 -1.36 7.51 -25.26
N ASN A 159 -2.55 8.10 -25.11
CA ASN A 159 -3.81 7.35 -25.22
C ASN A 159 -3.90 6.68 -26.61
N GLY A 160 -4.24 5.40 -26.62
CA GLY A 160 -4.33 4.56 -27.81
C GLY A 160 -3.06 3.80 -28.15
N GLU A 161 -1.93 4.13 -27.52
CA GLU A 161 -0.65 3.50 -27.79
C GLU A 161 -0.58 2.07 -27.24
N THR A 162 0.02 1.17 -28.02
CA THR A 162 0.32 -0.19 -27.58
C THR A 162 1.64 -0.19 -26.83
N VAL A 163 1.66 -0.82 -25.66
CA VAL A 163 2.83 -0.90 -24.78
C VAL A 163 3.09 -2.33 -24.36
N GLN A 164 4.36 -2.66 -24.17
CA GLN A 164 4.77 -3.89 -23.50
C GLN A 164 5.03 -3.61 -22.03
N ILE A 165 4.53 -4.48 -21.16
CA ILE A 165 4.78 -4.41 -19.73
C ILE A 165 6.16 -5.00 -19.45
N ALA A 166 6.97 -4.24 -18.72
CA ALA A 166 8.33 -4.60 -18.37
C ALA A 166 8.41 -5.87 -17.51
N ASP A 167 9.63 -6.43 -17.44
CA ASP A 167 9.98 -7.59 -16.61
C ASP A 167 11.13 -7.23 -15.64
N PRO A 168 10.94 -6.25 -14.73
CA PRO A 168 12.02 -5.75 -13.87
C PRO A 168 12.53 -6.83 -12.90
N GLU A 169 13.76 -6.69 -12.41
CA GLU A 169 14.29 -7.62 -11.42
C GLU A 169 13.36 -7.77 -10.20
N ALA A 170 13.33 -8.98 -9.63
CA ALA A 170 12.51 -9.23 -8.46
C ALA A 170 13.11 -8.53 -7.24
N VAL A 171 12.34 -7.65 -6.63
CA VAL A 171 12.69 -6.91 -5.41
C VAL A 171 11.72 -7.22 -4.27
N ASP A 172 11.98 -6.65 -3.10
CA ASP A 172 11.16 -6.85 -1.91
C ASP A 172 9.76 -6.23 -2.02
N HIS A 173 9.63 -5.11 -2.73
CA HIS A 173 8.38 -4.40 -2.92
C HIS A 173 8.19 -3.95 -4.38
N THR A 174 7.03 -4.25 -4.96
CA THR A 174 6.67 -3.82 -6.32
C THR A 174 5.19 -3.48 -6.40
N ARG A 175 4.84 -2.61 -7.35
CA ARG A 175 3.43 -2.34 -7.71
C ARG A 175 3.02 -2.98 -9.02
N LEU A 176 3.92 -3.72 -9.67
CA LEU A 176 3.64 -4.46 -10.89
C LEU A 176 3.03 -5.83 -10.55
N PRO A 177 1.75 -6.09 -10.86
CA PRO A 177 1.15 -7.41 -10.70
C PRO A 177 1.88 -8.43 -11.57
N GLY A 178 2.29 -9.55 -10.97
CA GLY A 178 3.16 -10.50 -11.64
C GLY A 178 2.57 -11.19 -12.87
N TYR A 179 1.23 -11.27 -12.98
CA TYR A 179 0.56 -11.82 -14.16
C TYR A 179 0.57 -10.88 -15.38
N LEU A 180 0.93 -9.60 -15.19
CA LEU A 180 1.02 -8.61 -16.26
C LEU A 180 2.42 -8.50 -16.86
N ARG A 181 3.45 -9.05 -16.20
CA ARG A 181 4.84 -9.00 -16.69
C ARG A 181 4.93 -9.61 -18.09
N CYS A 182 5.67 -8.94 -18.98
CA CYS A 182 5.85 -9.29 -20.38
C CYS A 182 4.57 -9.28 -21.25
N LYS A 183 3.41 -8.88 -20.71
CA LYS A 183 2.16 -8.79 -21.49
C LYS A 183 2.14 -7.51 -22.33
N THR A 184 1.36 -7.54 -23.40
CA THR A 184 1.10 -6.37 -24.23
C THR A 184 -0.27 -5.82 -23.87
N GLY A 185 -0.38 -4.51 -23.73
CA GLY A 185 -1.64 -3.84 -23.47
C GLY A 185 -1.76 -2.55 -24.27
N LYS A 186 -2.93 -1.92 -24.16
CA LYS A 186 -3.21 -0.64 -24.80
C LYS A 186 -3.43 0.44 -23.75
N VAL A 187 -2.72 1.55 -23.85
CA VAL A 187 -2.96 2.73 -23.00
C VAL A 187 -4.34 3.29 -23.35
N VAL A 188 -5.22 3.39 -22.36
CA VAL A 188 -6.57 3.96 -22.52
C VAL A 188 -6.75 5.28 -21.77
N GLU A 189 -5.84 5.59 -20.85
CA GLU A 189 -5.84 6.85 -20.10
C GLU A 189 -4.40 7.19 -19.69
N VAL A 190 -4.02 8.45 -19.85
CA VAL A 190 -2.81 9.03 -19.26
C VAL A 190 -3.31 9.94 -18.15
N TYR A 191 -2.97 9.61 -16.89
CA TYR A 191 -3.43 10.42 -15.77
C TYR A 191 -2.82 11.82 -15.82
N PRO A 192 -3.56 12.87 -15.41
CA PRO A 192 -3.01 14.20 -15.38
C PRO A 192 -1.91 14.28 -14.31
N GLY A 193 -0.72 14.71 -14.70
CA GLY A 193 0.42 14.89 -13.80
C GLY A 193 1.26 13.64 -13.57
N THR A 194 2.00 13.69 -12.48
CA THR A 194 2.91 12.61 -12.04
C THR A 194 2.58 12.25 -10.60
N PHE A 195 2.81 11.00 -10.21
CA PHE A 195 2.36 10.49 -8.92
C PHE A 195 3.52 9.90 -8.13
N SER A 196 3.61 10.27 -6.86
CA SER A 196 4.50 9.64 -5.90
C SER A 196 3.87 8.37 -5.33
N TYR A 197 4.69 7.35 -5.15
CA TYR A 197 4.33 6.18 -4.35
C TYR A 197 4.81 6.28 -2.89
N PHE A 198 5.54 7.35 -2.54
CA PHE A 198 6.10 7.63 -1.21
C PHE A 198 7.14 6.62 -0.69
N VAL A 199 7.39 5.54 -1.42
CA VAL A 199 8.46 4.56 -1.17
C VAL A 199 9.11 4.23 -2.51
N SER A 200 10.44 4.19 -2.56
CA SER A 200 11.15 3.71 -3.75
C SER A 200 11.19 2.19 -3.78
N THR A 201 11.00 1.60 -4.96
CA THR A 201 11.17 0.16 -5.20
C THR A 201 12.58 -0.19 -5.71
N GLY A 202 13.52 0.77 -5.69
CA GLY A 202 14.89 0.57 -6.11
C GLY A 202 14.99 0.22 -7.59
N VAL A 203 15.65 -0.91 -7.91
CA VAL A 203 15.86 -1.37 -9.30
C VAL A 203 14.57 -1.76 -10.04
N ASP A 204 13.45 -1.94 -9.33
CA ASP A 204 12.13 -2.14 -9.94
C ASP A 204 11.58 -0.88 -10.63
N GLY A 205 12.06 0.31 -10.21
CA GLY A 205 11.96 1.54 -10.99
C GLY A 205 11.01 2.60 -10.46
N ILE A 206 10.22 2.35 -9.42
CA ILE A 206 9.43 3.41 -8.74
C ILE A 206 10.35 4.19 -7.80
N GLY A 207 10.26 5.52 -7.85
CA GLY A 207 11.02 6.42 -6.99
C GLY A 207 10.43 7.82 -7.03
N GLU A 208 11.07 8.71 -7.79
CA GLU A 208 10.54 10.05 -8.06
C GLU A 208 9.15 9.99 -8.70
N PRO A 209 8.32 11.04 -8.54
CA PRO A 209 7.00 11.10 -9.15
C PRO A 209 7.08 10.90 -10.67
N MET A 210 6.26 10.00 -11.20
CA MET A 210 6.22 9.70 -12.64
C MET A 210 4.80 9.54 -13.15
N ALA A 211 4.64 9.54 -14.47
CA ALA A 211 3.33 9.37 -15.10
C ALA A 211 2.72 8.01 -14.71
N VAL A 212 1.39 7.99 -14.59
CA VAL A 212 0.61 6.77 -14.40
C VAL A 212 -0.32 6.62 -15.59
N TYR A 213 -0.50 5.39 -16.04
CA TYR A 213 -1.27 5.01 -17.20
C TYR A 213 -2.30 3.98 -16.83
N ARG A 214 -3.53 4.14 -17.30
CA ARG A 214 -4.47 3.01 -17.33
C ARG A 214 -4.21 2.22 -18.60
N VAL A 215 -3.87 0.95 -18.43
CA VAL A 215 -3.61 0.02 -19.54
C VAL A 215 -4.69 -1.04 -19.56
N ALA A 216 -5.28 -1.26 -20.74
CA ALA A 216 -6.27 -2.29 -21.01
C ALA A 216 -5.60 -3.53 -21.62
N PHE A 217 -6.02 -4.70 -21.17
CA PHE A 217 -5.56 -6.01 -21.63
C PHE A 217 -6.76 -6.89 -21.96
N ASP A 218 -6.71 -7.62 -23.06
CA ASP A 218 -7.65 -8.72 -23.26
C ASP A 218 -7.33 -9.83 -22.24
N ALA A 219 -8.35 -10.33 -21.55
CA ALA A 219 -8.17 -11.41 -20.58
C ALA A 219 -7.55 -12.66 -21.23
N ALA A 220 -7.88 -12.95 -22.49
CA ALA A 220 -7.35 -14.08 -23.24
C ALA A 220 -5.83 -13.95 -23.49
N ASP A 221 -5.31 -12.73 -23.66
CA ASP A 221 -3.86 -12.50 -23.82
C ASP A 221 -3.10 -12.76 -22.51
N ILE A 222 -3.79 -12.65 -21.37
CA ILE A 222 -3.21 -12.91 -20.05
C ILE A 222 -3.33 -14.41 -19.70
N TRP A 223 -4.54 -14.96 -19.75
CA TRP A 223 -4.89 -16.27 -19.19
C TRP A 223 -5.09 -17.38 -20.24
N GLY A 224 -5.21 -17.02 -21.51
CA GLY A 224 -5.60 -17.91 -22.61
C GLY A 224 -7.11 -17.94 -22.83
N GLU A 225 -7.53 -18.19 -24.07
CA GLU A 225 -8.95 -18.24 -24.47
C GLU A 225 -9.76 -19.26 -23.66
N GLY A 226 -9.20 -20.45 -23.41
CA GLY A 226 -9.87 -21.52 -22.66
C GLY A 226 -10.11 -21.22 -21.17
N LYS A 227 -9.51 -20.16 -20.64
CA LYS A 227 -9.65 -19.71 -19.24
C LYS A 227 -10.32 -18.34 -19.13
N SER A 228 -10.74 -17.75 -20.24
CA SER A 228 -11.23 -16.37 -20.28
C SER A 228 -12.63 -16.31 -20.87
N GLU A 229 -13.49 -15.52 -20.25
CA GLU A 229 -14.78 -15.18 -20.85
C GLU A 229 -14.55 -14.24 -22.07
N PRO A 230 -15.25 -14.46 -23.20
CA PRO A 230 -15.13 -13.58 -24.37
C PRO A 230 -15.41 -12.12 -24.02
N HIS A 231 -14.68 -11.20 -24.68
CA HIS A 231 -14.85 -9.75 -24.50
C HIS A 231 -14.58 -9.24 -23.08
N THR A 232 -13.75 -9.94 -22.32
CA THR A 232 -13.33 -9.51 -20.98
C THR A 232 -12.07 -8.68 -21.05
N THR A 233 -12.10 -7.48 -20.48
CA THR A 233 -10.95 -6.57 -20.41
C THR A 233 -10.49 -6.40 -18.98
N ILE A 234 -9.18 -6.55 -18.75
CA ILE A 234 -8.52 -6.24 -17.48
C ILE A 234 -7.89 -4.86 -17.60
N TYR A 235 -8.10 -4.00 -16.60
CA TYR A 235 -7.48 -2.69 -16.52
C TYR A 235 -6.50 -2.65 -15.35
N ALA A 236 -5.33 -2.07 -15.57
CA ALA A 236 -4.37 -1.81 -14.51
C ALA A 236 -3.80 -0.40 -14.64
N ASP A 237 -3.73 0.29 -13.51
CA ASP A 237 -3.05 1.58 -13.41
C ASP A 237 -1.57 1.31 -13.11
N LEU A 238 -0.70 1.63 -14.06
CA LEU A 238 0.72 1.29 -14.06
C LEU A 238 1.59 2.55 -14.15
N TYR A 239 2.63 2.60 -13.34
CA TYR A 239 3.66 3.64 -13.42
C TYR A 239 4.46 3.55 -14.73
N GLU A 240 4.91 4.69 -15.24
CA GLU A 240 5.69 4.80 -16.49
C GLU A 240 6.90 3.86 -16.54
N ALA A 241 7.56 3.63 -15.39
CA ALA A 241 8.69 2.71 -15.26
C ALA A 241 8.37 1.26 -15.69
N TYR A 242 7.10 0.84 -15.60
CA TYR A 242 6.68 -0.50 -15.99
C TYR A 242 6.30 -0.63 -17.46
N LEU A 243 6.35 0.46 -18.24
CA LEU A 243 5.95 0.46 -19.64
C LEU A 243 7.17 0.57 -20.57
N GLN A 244 7.13 -0.22 -21.64
CA GLN A 244 8.10 -0.24 -22.72
C GLN A 244 7.37 -0.01 -24.05
N ALA A 245 8.01 0.72 -24.96
CA ALA A 245 7.51 0.84 -26.32
C ALA A 245 7.58 -0.54 -26.99
N THR A 246 6.53 -0.91 -27.72
CA THR A 246 6.59 -2.11 -28.56
C THR A 246 7.53 -1.86 -29.73
N VAL A 247 8.53 -2.73 -29.89
CA VAL A 247 9.42 -2.75 -31.07
C VAL A 247 8.66 -3.31 -32.27
#